data_AF-A0A7X7Y4K7-F1
#
_entry.id   AF-A0A7X7Y4K7-F1
#
_cell.length_a   1.000
_cell.length_b   1.000
_cell.length_c   1.000
_cell.angle_alpha   90.00
_cell.angle_beta   90.00
_cell.angle_gamma   90.00
#
_symmetry.space_group_name_H-M   'P 1'
#
loop_
_entity.id
_entity.type
_entity.pdbx_description
1 polymer ?
#
loop_
_entity_poly.entity_id
_entity_poly.type
_entity_poly.pdbx_seq_one_letter_code
_entity_poly.pdbx_strand_id
1 'polypeptide(L)' 'SMMTQAIKGKKVEEALKMAQEFSRMMLGEDYDITVFGMDDIEALKGVANFPARIKCATLAWKAVEKVKDK' A
#
# COMPACT_ATOMS: atom_id res chain seq x y z
N SER A 1 0.00 -7.46 -10.90
CA SER A 1 -0.35 -7.27 -9.47
C SER A 1 -0.82 -5.85 -9.29
N MET A 2 -1.86 -5.62 -8.48
CA MET A 2 -2.42 -4.28 -8.23
C MET A 2 -1.35 -3.31 -7.71
N MET A 3 -0.49 -3.76 -6.78
CA MET A 3 0.63 -2.96 -6.27
C MET A 3 1.61 -2.55 -7.38
N THR A 4 2.05 -3.49 -8.22
CA THR A 4 3.03 -3.19 -9.28
C THR A 4 2.48 -2.23 -10.32
N GLN A 5 1.18 -2.28 -10.63
CA GLN A 5 0.54 -1.33 -11.54
C GLN A 5 0.47 0.06 -10.91
N ALA A 6 0.15 0.11 -9.62
CA ALA A 6 0.02 1.37 -8.88
C ALA A 6 1.35 2.13 -8.74
N ILE A 7 2.50 1.44 -8.63
CA ILE A 7 3.81 2.10 -8.46
C ILE A 7 4.63 2.25 -9.76
N LYS A 8 4.18 1.67 -10.88
CA LYS A 8 4.95 1.68 -12.14
C LYS A 8 5.04 3.10 -12.70
N GLY A 9 6.25 3.54 -13.05
CA GLY A 9 6.50 4.86 -13.61
C GLY A 9 6.48 6.01 -12.59
N LYS A 10 6.25 5.72 -11.32
CA LYS A 10 6.31 6.69 -10.23
C LYS A 10 7.71 6.81 -9.66
N LYS A 11 7.98 7.95 -9.01
CA LYS A 11 9.22 8.14 -8.26
C LYS A 11 9.25 7.21 -7.05
N VAL A 12 10.45 6.86 -6.61
CA VAL A 12 10.65 6.03 -5.40
C VAL A 12 9.94 6.64 -4.19
N GLU A 13 10.05 7.96 -4.01
CA GLU A 13 9.36 8.71 -2.95
C GLU A 13 7.84 8.55 -2.97
N GLU A 14 7.23 8.53 -4.15
CA GLU A 14 5.79 8.36 -4.31
C GLU A 14 5.37 6.92 -3.99
N ALA A 15 6.13 5.93 -4.48
CA ALA A 15 5.90 4.53 -4.17
C ALA A 15 6.00 4.25 -2.65
N LEU A 16 6.93 4.93 -1.96
CA LEU A 16 7.08 4.85 -0.52
C LEU A 16 5.90 5.48 0.23
N LYS A 17 5.39 6.63 -0.22
CA LYS A 17 4.17 7.23 0.34
C LYS A 17 2.97 6.30 0.18
N MET A 18 2.80 5.72 -1.01
CA MET A 18 1.73 4.76 -1.27
C MET A 18 1.83 3.52 -0.38
N ALA A 19 3.04 3.02 -0.11
CA ALA A 19 3.24 1.90 0.82
C ALA A 19 2.81 2.25 2.26
N GLN A 20 3.12 3.47 2.70
CA GLN A 20 2.71 3.95 4.03
C GLN A 20 1.19 4.08 4.14
N GLU A 21 0.54 4.72 3.17
CA GLU A 21 -0.92 4.86 3.16
C GLU A 21 -1.63 3.50 3.07
N PHE A 22 -1.10 2.56 2.28
CA PHE A 22 -1.62 1.20 2.24
C PHE A 22 -1.52 0.50 3.60
N SER A 23 -0.41 0.67 4.30
CA SER A 23 -0.21 0.11 5.63
C SER A 23 -1.24 0.67 6.62
N ARG A 24 -1.46 1.99 6.62
CA ARG A 24 -2.48 2.65 7.46
C ARG A 24 -3.88 2.11 7.18
N MET A 25 -4.24 2.01 5.89
CA MET A 25 -5.52 1.43 5.47
C MET A 25 -5.69 -0.01 6.00
N MET A 26 -4.64 -0.84 5.94
CA MET A 26 -4.69 -2.21 6.46
C MET A 26 -4.78 -2.30 7.99
N LEU A 27 -4.27 -1.30 8.71
CA LEU A 27 -4.33 -1.19 10.16
C LEU A 27 -5.62 -0.53 10.66
N GLY A 28 -6.46 -0.02 9.75
CA GLY A 28 -7.67 0.73 10.09
C GLY A 28 -7.39 2.13 10.62
N GLU A 29 -6.20 2.67 10.34
CA GLU A 29 -5.81 4.05 10.66
C GLU A 29 -6.30 5.01 9.56
N ASP A 30 -6.27 6.32 9.85
CA ASP A 30 -6.56 7.35 8.86
C ASP A 30 -5.54 7.32 7.72
N TYR A 31 -6.04 7.23 6.49
CA TYR A 31 -5.26 7.20 5.26
C TYR A 31 -5.83 8.18 4.24
N ASP A 32 -4.99 8.64 3.33
CA ASP A 32 -5.39 9.55 2.24
C ASP A 32 -5.45 8.80 0.90
N ILE A 33 -6.68 8.59 0.41
CA ILE A 33 -6.92 7.92 -0.87
C ILE A 33 -6.52 8.77 -2.09
N THR A 34 -6.44 10.09 -1.93
CA THR A 34 -6.07 10.99 -3.02
C THR A 34 -4.60 10.87 -3.40
N VAL A 35 -3.81 10.15 -2.59
CA VAL A 35 -2.41 9.84 -2.84
C VAL A 35 -2.28 8.89 -4.04
N PHE A 36 -1.98 9.47 -5.20
CA PHE A 36 -1.53 8.81 -6.43
C PHE A 36 -2.25 7.48 -6.77
N GLY A 37 -3.54 7.52 -7.12
CA GLY A 37 -4.22 6.39 -7.76
C GLY A 37 -4.35 5.15 -6.87
N MET A 38 -4.75 5.36 -5.61
CA MET A 38 -5.12 4.29 -4.68
C MET A 38 -6.57 3.79 -4.88
N ASP A 39 -7.30 4.26 -5.90
CA ASP A 39 -8.70 3.89 -6.13
C ASP A 39 -8.90 2.38 -6.25
N ASP A 40 -8.09 1.70 -7.06
CA ASP A 40 -8.12 0.24 -7.17
C ASP A 40 -7.68 -0.44 -5.86
N ILE A 41 -6.76 0.19 -5.13
CA ILE A 41 -6.22 -0.32 -3.87
C ILE A 41 -7.26 -0.24 -2.75
N GLU A 42 -8.16 0.75 -2.77
CA GLU A 42 -9.24 0.89 -1.79
C GLU A 42 -10.23 -0.28 -1.82
N ALA A 43 -10.37 -0.96 -2.97
CA ALA A 43 -11.14 -2.21 -3.01
C ALA A 43 -10.63 -3.26 -2.01
N LEU A 44 -9.36 -3.16 -1.58
CA LEU A 44 -8.76 -4.02 -0.56
C LEU A 44 -9.04 -3.55 0.88
N LYS A 45 -9.71 -2.42 1.12
CA LYS A 45 -10.06 -1.93 2.48
C LYS A 45 -10.76 -3.00 3.33
N GLY A 46 -11.60 -3.82 2.70
CA GLY A 46 -12.27 -4.94 3.39
C GLY A 46 -11.29 -5.95 4.03
N VAL A 47 -10.06 -6.06 3.52
CA VAL A 47 -9.01 -6.94 4.07
C VAL A 47 -8.57 -6.49 5.47
N ALA A 48 -8.70 -5.20 5.81
CA ALA A 48 -8.40 -4.69 7.16
C ALA A 48 -9.24 -5.37 8.25
N ASN A 49 -10.45 -5.84 7.91
CA ASN A 49 -11.32 -6.58 8.83
C ASN A 49 -10.91 -8.05 9.05
N PHE A 50 -9.88 -8.54 8.35
CA PHE A 50 -9.42 -9.93 8.41
C PHE A 50 -7.94 -9.99 8.81
N PRO A 51 -7.61 -10.02 10.11
CA PRO A 51 -6.23 -10.01 10.59
C PRO A 51 -5.31 -11.07 9.97
N ALA A 52 -5.85 -12.25 9.68
CA ALA A 52 -5.14 -13.33 9.02
C ALA A 52 -4.68 -12.98 7.59
N ARG A 53 -5.34 -12.03 6.90
CA ARG A 53 -5.09 -11.63 5.52
C ARG A 53 -4.25 -10.35 5.38
N ILE A 54 -4.15 -9.55 6.44
CA ILE A 54 -3.34 -8.32 6.48
C ILE A 54 -1.87 -8.60 6.13
N LYS A 55 -1.27 -9.64 6.70
CA LYS A 55 0.14 -9.99 6.42
C LYS A 55 0.39 -10.33 4.95
N CYS A 56 -0.55 -11.04 4.31
CA CYS A 56 -0.44 -11.38 2.89
C CYS A 56 -0.57 -10.15 2.00
N ALA A 57 -1.49 -9.24 2.33
CA ALA A 57 -1.73 -8.02 1.56
C ALA A 57 -0.57 -7.02 1.67
N THR A 58 0.04 -6.90 2.86
CA THR A 58 1.14 -5.95 3.14
C THR A 58 2.53 -6.44 2.72
N LEU A 59 2.73 -7.75 2.51
CA LEU A 59 4.04 -8.32 2.19
C LEU A 59 4.74 -7.62 1.02
N ALA A 60 3.99 -7.36 -0.05
CA ALA A 60 4.52 -6.76 -1.27
C ALA A 60 4.89 -5.28 -1.06
N TRP A 61 4.13 -4.56 -0.23
CA TRP A 61 4.37 -3.15 0.11
C TRP A 61 5.54 -2.99 1.08
N LYS A 62 5.74 -3.93 2.01
CA LYS A 62 6.95 -3.97 2.87
C LYS A 62 8.24 -4.11 2.08
N ALA A 63 8.21 -4.76 0.93
CA ALA A 63 9.37 -4.81 0.03
C ALA A 63 9.68 -3.44 -0.59
N VAL A 64 8.65 -2.64 -0.89
CA VAL A 64 8.80 -1.26 -1.37
C VAL A 64 9.39 -0.36 -0.29
N GLU A 65 8.95 -0.50 0.97
CA GLU A 65 9.49 0.28 2.09
C GLU A 65 10.99 0.07 2.28
N LYS A 66 11.46 -1.17 2.09
CA LYS A 66 12.89 -1.54 2.16
C LYS A 66 13.76 -0.97 1.06
N VAL A 67 13.19 -0.33 0.03
CA VAL A 67 13.98 0.35 -1.00
C VAL A 67 14.82 1.49 -0.41
N LYS A 68 14.41 2.06 0.74
CA LYS A 68 15.17 3.08 1.49
C LYS A 68 16.45 2.55 2.14
N ASP A 69 16.56 1.23 2.34
CA ASP A 69 17.67 0.60 3.07
C ASP A 69 18.87 0.25 2.15
N LYS A 70 18.87 0.74 0.91
CA LYS A 70 19.93 0.57 -0.09
C LYS A 70 20.38 1.92 -0.65
#